data_AF-A0A9W5YSC5-F1
#
_entry.id   AF-A0A9W5YSC5-F1
#
_cell.length_a   1.000
_cell.length_b   1.000
_cell.length_c   1.000
_cell.angle_alpha   90.00
_cell.angle_beta   90.00
_cell.angle_gamma   90.00
#
_symmetry.space_group_name_H-M   'P 1'
#
loop_
_entity.id
_entity.type
_entity.pdbx_description
1 polymer ?
#
loop_
_entity_poly.entity_id
_entity_poly.type
_entity_poly.pdbx_seq_one_letter_code
_entity_poly.pdbx_strand_id
1 'polypeptide(L)'
;MAPSSFLGLEGLHVFVSGAAGDIGRRAVQEFLDQGCKVTAFDLHNMEIPDSAKGDVYARLHVLKGDDTNEESIQSSITQASKRLGPINVLVVNSIPAGQGNDLPIWDLPLDTWEKTSRANVRGTFLTIKHFLRVAQTAQQTLGKELENLAIVVAGGESPGKADLHTELVHRVKSDIVRLNKQARINIIAPVDTPAGTQANKSQPPTTPDSISRTIAFLASHRAAGHLTGQCLNLNNNDNNTPNEPPSTSLKPTIPRTLSLPKRNKIRIVVSIDLDAVSGWLGTGHHPDNILADYAAGFFAAKVGVPRLLRMLKKLNIADRCTWFIPGHSAESFPDEVRQVVDSGCEIGLHGYAHEGAYQMTVEQERDVLVKCIDIATKLTGKKPVGYRAPLYQLRESTLDLLEEYGFEYDSSITENDSHPFFAPRRPPIQPIDFSLPASTWMHPIPPSPSDRRPLVCVPCNWYMEDMTPMQFLPHTPNSHGYTDVRVIENMWKDRFVWIRENEEEPVFPVLMHPDTSGNAHVIGMLERLLRWLKDWGPDEVEFCQSVEVARWFREKELGSTTK
;
A
#
# COMPACT_ATOMS: atom_id res chain seq x y z
N MET A 1 -5.29 -6.93 3.01
CA MET A 1 -5.29 -7.72 1.76
C MET A 1 -3.83 -7.94 1.40
N ALA A 2 -3.41 -9.15 1.01
CA ALA A 2 -2.05 -9.32 0.50
C ALA A 2 -1.86 -8.37 -0.70
N PRO A 3 -0.70 -7.70 -0.84
CA PRO A 3 -0.46 -6.80 -1.96
C PRO A 3 -0.67 -7.58 -3.27
N SER A 4 -1.58 -7.10 -4.12
CA SER A 4 -1.90 -7.74 -5.39
C SER A 4 -0.70 -7.67 -6.31
N SER A 5 -0.32 -8.80 -6.93
CA SER A 5 0.86 -8.82 -7.78
C SER A 5 0.70 -7.93 -9.01
N PHE A 6 1.81 -7.65 -9.68
CA PHE A 6 1.81 -6.87 -10.92
C PHE A 6 0.78 -7.36 -11.95
N LEU A 7 0.64 -8.69 -12.12
CA LEU A 7 -0.32 -9.27 -13.05
C LEU A 7 -1.72 -9.45 -12.45
N GLY A 8 -1.86 -9.59 -11.13
CA GLY A 8 -3.17 -9.79 -10.48
C GLY A 8 -3.89 -11.07 -10.91
N LEU A 9 -3.13 -12.14 -11.19
CA LEU A 9 -3.66 -13.43 -11.66
C LEU A 9 -3.83 -14.45 -10.52
N GLU A 10 -3.45 -14.10 -9.29
CA GLU A 10 -3.43 -15.03 -8.15
C GLU A 10 -4.79 -15.70 -7.92
N GLY A 11 -4.77 -17.02 -7.75
CA GLY A 11 -5.97 -17.79 -7.42
C GLY A 11 -6.95 -18.00 -8.58
N LEU A 12 -6.75 -17.35 -9.73
CA LEU A 12 -7.53 -17.57 -10.94
C LEU A 12 -7.26 -18.95 -11.52
N HIS A 13 -8.27 -19.52 -12.20
CA HIS A 13 -8.13 -20.81 -12.87
C HIS A 13 -7.82 -20.61 -14.36
N VAL A 14 -6.71 -21.22 -14.80
CA VAL A 14 -6.20 -21.19 -16.16
C VAL A 14 -6.32 -22.58 -16.79
N PHE A 15 -6.94 -22.68 -17.96
CA PHE A 15 -6.97 -23.91 -18.75
C PHE A 15 -5.98 -23.77 -19.91
N VAL A 16 -5.02 -24.70 -20.02
CA VAL A 16 -4.00 -24.70 -21.08
C VAL A 16 -4.22 -25.93 -21.96
N SER A 17 -4.63 -25.73 -23.21
CA SER A 17 -4.63 -26.78 -24.26
C SER A 17 -3.27 -26.82 -24.96
N GLY A 18 -2.83 -27.99 -25.42
CA GLY A 18 -1.51 -28.20 -26.00
C GLY A 18 -0.39 -28.10 -24.96
N ALA A 19 -0.70 -28.50 -23.72
CA ALA A 19 0.13 -28.27 -22.56
C ALA A 19 1.45 -29.08 -22.58
N ALA A 20 1.50 -30.24 -23.24
CA ALA A 20 2.70 -31.08 -23.31
C ALA A 20 3.72 -30.58 -24.35
N GLY A 21 3.39 -29.57 -25.16
CA GLY A 21 4.35 -28.91 -26.06
C GLY A 21 5.33 -28.00 -25.33
N ASP A 22 6.38 -27.53 -26.03
CA ASP A 22 7.44 -26.70 -25.43
C ASP A 22 6.91 -25.39 -24.84
N ILE A 23 6.09 -24.65 -25.60
CA ILE A 23 5.43 -23.43 -25.13
C ILE A 23 4.39 -23.76 -24.04
N GLY A 24 3.60 -24.81 -24.25
CA GLY A 24 2.56 -25.25 -23.33
C GLY A 24 3.10 -25.55 -21.92
N ARG A 25 4.22 -26.28 -21.82
CA ARG A 25 4.87 -26.59 -20.53
C ARG A 25 5.34 -25.33 -19.82
N ARG A 26 5.93 -24.38 -20.55
CA ARG A 26 6.37 -23.09 -19.98
C ARG A 26 5.21 -22.21 -19.55
N ALA A 27 4.09 -22.22 -20.29
CA ALA A 27 2.88 -21.52 -19.89
C ALA A 27 2.30 -22.11 -18.60
N VAL A 28 2.18 -23.44 -18.49
CA VAL A 28 1.73 -24.10 -17.24
C VAL A 28 2.61 -23.70 -16.06
N GLN A 29 3.93 -23.74 -16.22
CA GLN A 29 4.87 -23.35 -15.17
C GLN A 29 4.71 -21.88 -14.78
N GLU A 30 4.68 -20.95 -15.75
CA GLU A 30 4.56 -19.52 -15.48
C GLU A 30 3.27 -19.19 -14.71
N PHE A 31 2.12 -19.76 -15.10
CA PHE A 31 0.86 -19.52 -14.37
C PHE A 31 0.87 -20.12 -12.96
N LEU A 32 1.48 -21.29 -12.75
CA LEU A 32 1.65 -21.85 -11.40
C LEU A 32 2.53 -20.94 -10.53
N ASP A 33 3.59 -20.37 -11.10
CA ASP A 33 4.50 -19.42 -10.46
C ASP A 33 3.82 -18.08 -10.15
N GLN A 34 2.87 -17.63 -10.97
CA GLN A 34 2.01 -16.46 -10.70
C GLN A 34 0.88 -16.75 -9.69
N GLY A 35 0.76 -17.98 -9.18
CA GLY A 35 -0.19 -18.30 -8.11
C GLY A 35 -1.56 -18.75 -8.61
N CYS A 36 -1.69 -19.04 -9.91
CA CYS A 36 -2.92 -19.54 -10.50
C CYS A 36 -3.17 -21.01 -10.10
N LYS A 37 -4.42 -21.44 -10.30
CA LYS A 37 -4.78 -22.85 -10.46
C LYS A 37 -4.71 -23.16 -11.95
N VAL A 38 -4.12 -24.28 -12.34
CA VAL A 38 -3.89 -24.62 -13.75
C VAL A 38 -4.47 -25.99 -14.07
N THR A 39 -5.31 -26.07 -15.09
CA THR A 39 -5.61 -27.34 -15.77
C THR A 39 -4.74 -27.45 -17.02
N ALA A 40 -3.89 -28.47 -17.07
CA ALA A 40 -3.06 -28.80 -18.22
C ALA A 40 -3.73 -29.92 -19.04
N PHE A 41 -4.08 -29.63 -20.29
CA PHE A 41 -4.77 -30.53 -21.20
C PHE A 41 -3.92 -30.81 -22.45
N ASP A 42 -3.73 -32.08 -22.79
CA ASP A 42 -3.00 -32.49 -23.99
C ASP A 42 -3.41 -33.90 -24.48
N LEU A 43 -3.08 -34.20 -25.75
CA LEU A 43 -3.23 -35.53 -26.34
C LEU A 43 -2.22 -36.52 -25.75
N HIS A 44 -1.03 -36.04 -25.41
CA HIS A 44 0.05 -36.82 -24.83
C HIS A 44 0.07 -36.71 -23.31
N ASN A 45 0.65 -37.71 -22.64
CA ASN A 45 0.85 -37.63 -21.21
C ASN A 45 1.88 -36.53 -20.92
N MET A 46 1.55 -35.61 -20.02
CA MET A 46 2.49 -34.65 -19.50
C MET A 46 3.25 -35.25 -18.31
N GLU A 47 4.57 -35.32 -18.41
CA GLU A 47 5.42 -35.63 -17.26
C GLU A 47 5.54 -34.40 -16.35
N ILE A 48 5.28 -34.60 -15.06
CA ILE A 48 5.39 -33.54 -14.05
C ILE A 48 6.78 -33.67 -13.39
N PRO A 49 7.63 -32.64 -13.38
CA PRO A 49 8.95 -32.72 -12.77
C PRO A 49 8.89 -33.06 -11.28
N ASP A 50 9.78 -33.94 -10.81
CA ASP A 50 9.85 -34.38 -9.41
C ASP A 50 10.10 -33.22 -8.41
N SER A 51 10.72 -32.12 -8.86
CA SER A 51 10.96 -30.90 -8.09
C SER A 51 9.69 -30.13 -7.69
N ALA A 52 8.53 -30.49 -8.26
CA ALA A 52 7.22 -29.87 -7.97
C ALA A 52 6.47 -30.52 -6.78
N LYS A 53 7.06 -31.46 -6.05
CA LYS A 53 6.42 -32.16 -4.91
C LYS A 53 6.22 -31.21 -3.70
N GLY A 54 5.03 -30.60 -3.63
CA GLY A 54 4.56 -29.68 -2.58
C GLY A 54 3.20 -29.05 -2.93
N ASP A 55 2.89 -27.88 -2.35
CA ASP A 55 1.65 -27.09 -2.49
C ASP A 55 1.24 -26.76 -3.95
N VAL A 56 2.17 -26.94 -4.90
CA VAL A 56 1.97 -26.80 -6.35
C VAL A 56 0.99 -27.85 -6.90
N TYR A 57 0.97 -29.08 -6.36
CA TYR A 57 0.04 -30.14 -6.79
C TYR A 57 -1.42 -29.88 -6.42
N ALA A 58 -1.69 -29.09 -5.36
CA ALA A 58 -3.06 -28.73 -5.02
C ALA A 58 -3.73 -27.85 -6.09
N ARG A 59 -2.90 -27.15 -6.88
CA ARG A 59 -3.30 -26.17 -7.89
C ARG A 59 -3.17 -26.67 -9.33
N LEU A 60 -2.59 -27.84 -9.58
CA LEU A 60 -2.43 -28.42 -10.93
C LEU A 60 -3.40 -29.59 -11.16
N HIS A 61 -4.11 -29.58 -12.28
CA HIS A 61 -4.93 -30.69 -12.75
C HIS A 61 -4.52 -31.10 -14.16
N VAL A 62 -4.02 -32.33 -14.34
CA VAL A 62 -3.65 -32.84 -15.67
C VAL A 62 -4.80 -33.65 -16.24
N LEU A 63 -5.17 -33.37 -17.48
CA LEU A 63 -6.19 -34.07 -18.25
C LEU A 63 -5.61 -34.51 -19.60
N LYS A 64 -5.97 -35.72 -20.01
CA LYS A 64 -5.62 -36.25 -21.33
C LYS A 64 -6.85 -36.25 -22.21
N GLY A 65 -6.74 -35.73 -23.43
CA GLY A 65 -7.80 -35.81 -24.41
C GLY A 65 -7.41 -35.22 -25.76
N ASP A 66 -8.30 -35.40 -26.71
CA ASP A 66 -8.19 -34.85 -28.07
C ASP A 66 -9.09 -33.61 -28.16
N ASP A 67 -8.53 -32.42 -28.36
CA ASP A 67 -9.28 -31.17 -28.55
C ASP A 67 -9.96 -31.09 -29.93
N THR A 68 -9.54 -31.91 -30.88
CA THR A 68 -10.26 -32.08 -32.12
C THR A 68 -11.53 -32.90 -31.93
N ASN A 69 -11.66 -33.71 -30.87
CA ASN A 69 -12.89 -34.43 -30.57
C ASN A 69 -13.79 -33.59 -29.64
N GLU A 70 -15.02 -33.29 -30.10
CA GLU A 70 -15.92 -32.37 -29.38
C GLU A 70 -16.38 -32.92 -28.01
N GLU A 71 -16.66 -34.21 -27.91
CA GLU A 71 -17.07 -34.84 -26.64
C GLU A 71 -15.91 -34.87 -25.64
N SER A 72 -14.70 -35.14 -26.14
CA SER A 72 -13.46 -35.14 -25.36
C SER A 72 -13.19 -33.78 -24.73
N ILE A 73 -13.21 -32.69 -25.51
CA ILE A 73 -12.94 -31.34 -24.97
C ILE A 73 -14.07 -30.84 -24.07
N GLN A 74 -15.33 -31.14 -24.41
CA GLN A 74 -16.47 -30.79 -23.56
C GLN A 74 -16.37 -31.47 -22.18
N SER A 75 -16.08 -32.77 -22.17
CA SER A 75 -15.89 -33.54 -20.93
C SER A 75 -14.71 -32.99 -20.11
N SER A 76 -13.60 -32.68 -20.77
CA SER A 76 -12.38 -32.20 -20.11
C SER A 76 -12.56 -30.82 -19.47
N ILE A 77 -13.18 -29.87 -20.17
CA ILE A 77 -13.48 -28.54 -19.60
C ILE A 77 -14.46 -28.64 -18.42
N THR A 78 -15.43 -29.56 -18.50
CA THR A 78 -16.37 -29.82 -17.39
C THR A 78 -15.64 -30.36 -16.16
N GLN A 79 -14.74 -31.33 -16.36
CA GLN A 79 -13.91 -31.89 -15.28
C GLN A 79 -13.00 -30.83 -14.66
N ALA A 80 -12.36 -30.00 -15.49
CA ALA A 80 -11.52 -28.89 -15.06
C ALA A 80 -12.28 -27.93 -14.14
N SER A 81 -13.45 -27.45 -14.60
CA SER A 81 -14.30 -26.52 -13.85
C SER A 81 -14.76 -27.12 -12.52
N LYS A 82 -15.14 -28.40 -12.51
CA LYS A 82 -15.52 -29.13 -11.30
C LYS A 82 -14.38 -29.26 -10.29
N ARG A 83 -13.14 -29.46 -10.76
CA ARG A 83 -11.97 -29.73 -9.89
C ARG A 83 -11.37 -28.49 -9.26
N LEU A 84 -11.24 -27.40 -10.03
CA LEU A 84 -10.50 -26.19 -9.61
C LEU A 84 -11.37 -24.92 -9.52
N GLY A 85 -12.66 -25.01 -9.92
CA GLY A 85 -13.61 -23.91 -9.97
C GLY A 85 -13.75 -23.30 -11.37
N PRO A 86 -14.54 -22.21 -11.52
CA PRO A 86 -14.75 -21.55 -12.81
C PRO A 86 -13.44 -21.20 -13.50
N ILE A 87 -13.34 -21.44 -14.80
CA ILE A 87 -12.14 -21.13 -15.59
C ILE A 87 -12.18 -19.65 -15.98
N ASN A 88 -11.14 -18.89 -15.62
CA ASN A 88 -11.01 -17.46 -15.92
C ASN A 88 -10.21 -17.22 -17.20
N VAL A 89 -9.14 -17.99 -17.40
CA VAL A 89 -8.21 -17.80 -18.51
C VAL A 89 -8.14 -19.07 -19.35
N LEU A 90 -8.24 -18.93 -20.66
CA LEU A 90 -7.97 -19.99 -21.63
C LEU A 90 -6.68 -19.69 -22.40
N VAL A 91 -5.77 -20.65 -22.42
CA VAL A 91 -4.60 -20.66 -23.30
C VAL A 91 -4.78 -21.78 -24.32
N VAL A 92 -4.81 -21.43 -25.60
CA VAL A 92 -4.86 -22.41 -26.69
C VAL A 92 -3.49 -22.43 -27.35
N ASN A 93 -2.65 -23.41 -26.98
CA ASN A 93 -1.39 -23.64 -27.65
C ASN A 93 -1.60 -24.63 -28.79
N SER A 94 -1.50 -24.15 -30.03
CA SER A 94 -1.68 -24.99 -31.23
C SER A 94 -0.42 -25.82 -31.50
N ILE A 95 -0.60 -27.06 -31.96
CA ILE A 95 0.50 -28.00 -32.19
C ILE A 95 1.31 -27.56 -33.42
N PRO A 96 2.66 -27.61 -33.39
CA PRO A 96 3.46 -27.44 -34.60
C PRO A 96 3.11 -28.51 -35.64
N ALA A 97 3.11 -28.14 -36.92
CA ALA A 97 2.79 -29.09 -37.97
C ALA A 97 3.83 -30.22 -38.02
N GLY A 98 3.40 -31.43 -38.39
CA GLY A 98 4.31 -32.53 -38.68
C GLY A 98 5.25 -32.23 -39.87
N GLN A 99 6.20 -33.13 -40.11
CA GLN A 99 7.14 -33.04 -41.25
C GLN A 99 6.40 -32.75 -42.58
N GLY A 100 6.82 -31.71 -43.30
CA GLY A 100 6.28 -31.32 -44.61
C GLY A 100 5.89 -29.84 -44.77
N ASN A 101 6.12 -29.00 -43.76
CA ASN A 101 5.72 -27.58 -43.74
C ASN A 101 6.57 -26.66 -44.63
N ASP A 102 7.77 -27.10 -45.05
CA ASP A 102 8.64 -26.35 -45.97
C ASP A 102 8.29 -26.63 -47.44
N LEU A 103 7.32 -27.52 -47.69
CA LEU A 103 6.86 -27.80 -49.04
C LEU A 103 6.01 -26.62 -49.53
N PRO A 104 6.24 -26.12 -50.75
CA PRO A 104 5.34 -25.14 -51.34
C PRO A 104 3.93 -25.73 -51.46
N ILE A 105 2.91 -24.86 -51.50
CA ILE A 105 1.49 -25.28 -51.43
C ILE A 105 1.08 -26.33 -52.47
N TRP A 106 1.72 -26.34 -53.64
CA TRP A 106 1.48 -27.32 -54.72
C TRP A 106 2.10 -28.70 -54.47
N ASP A 107 3.04 -28.82 -53.53
CA ASP A 107 3.70 -30.07 -53.14
C ASP A 107 3.23 -30.57 -51.75
N LEU A 108 2.41 -29.79 -51.02
CA LEU A 108 1.90 -30.16 -49.70
C LEU A 108 0.86 -31.29 -49.80
N PRO A 109 1.11 -32.48 -49.20
CA PRO A 109 0.13 -33.56 -49.22
C PRO A 109 -1.18 -33.16 -48.52
N LEU A 110 -2.32 -33.48 -49.14
CA LEU A 110 -3.64 -33.17 -48.60
C LEU A 110 -3.83 -33.70 -47.18
N ASP A 111 -3.42 -34.94 -46.91
CA ASP A 111 -3.52 -35.54 -45.57
C ASP A 111 -2.75 -34.75 -44.50
N THR A 112 -1.60 -34.16 -44.85
CA THR A 112 -0.80 -33.32 -43.94
C THR A 112 -1.50 -31.99 -43.68
N TRP A 113 -2.08 -31.39 -44.73
CA TRP A 113 -2.89 -30.18 -44.60
C TRP A 113 -4.14 -30.43 -43.74
N GLU A 114 -4.90 -31.49 -44.00
CA GLU A 114 -6.13 -31.84 -43.27
C GLU A 114 -5.86 -32.16 -41.80
N LYS A 115 -4.82 -32.94 -41.50
CA LYS A 115 -4.42 -33.22 -40.10
C LYS A 115 -4.09 -31.94 -39.35
N THR A 116 -3.32 -31.05 -39.99
CA THR A 116 -2.92 -29.80 -39.35
C THR A 116 -4.08 -28.82 -39.21
N SER A 117 -4.95 -28.74 -40.22
CA SER A 117 -6.18 -27.94 -40.17
C SER A 117 -7.15 -28.45 -39.09
N ARG A 118 -7.28 -29.77 -38.95
CA ARG A 118 -8.09 -30.39 -37.90
C ARG A 118 -7.58 -30.05 -36.50
N ALA A 119 -6.27 -30.10 -36.27
CA ALA A 119 -5.69 -29.70 -34.99
C ALA A 119 -5.85 -28.20 -34.73
N ASN A 120 -5.37 -27.36 -35.66
CA ASN A 120 -5.21 -25.93 -35.41
C ASN A 120 -6.51 -25.15 -35.55
N VAL A 121 -7.38 -25.50 -36.50
CA VAL A 121 -8.64 -24.77 -36.74
C VAL A 121 -9.76 -25.36 -35.91
N ARG A 122 -10.05 -26.66 -36.10
CA ARG A 122 -11.16 -27.31 -35.42
C ARG A 122 -10.89 -27.44 -33.92
N GLY A 123 -9.69 -27.85 -33.51
CA GLY A 123 -9.31 -27.93 -32.09
C GLY A 123 -9.42 -26.59 -31.36
N THR A 124 -8.86 -25.52 -31.94
CA THR A 124 -8.96 -24.15 -31.39
C THR A 124 -10.41 -23.69 -31.26
N PHE A 125 -11.22 -23.87 -32.31
CA PHE A 125 -12.63 -23.50 -32.29
C PHE A 125 -13.40 -24.23 -31.19
N LEU A 126 -13.27 -25.56 -31.10
CA LEU A 126 -13.99 -26.37 -30.13
C LEU A 126 -13.58 -26.02 -28.70
N THR A 127 -12.29 -25.80 -28.46
CA THR A 127 -11.77 -25.39 -27.15
C THR A 127 -12.33 -24.05 -26.71
N ILE A 128 -12.30 -23.02 -27.58
CA ILE A 128 -12.88 -21.70 -27.27
C ILE A 128 -14.40 -21.81 -27.04
N LYS A 129 -15.11 -22.52 -27.91
CA LYS A 129 -16.57 -22.73 -27.81
C LYS A 129 -16.98 -23.27 -26.45
N HIS A 130 -16.34 -24.34 -25.99
CA HIS A 130 -16.71 -25.01 -24.75
C HIS A 130 -16.21 -24.28 -23.51
N PHE A 131 -15.08 -23.58 -23.58
CA PHE A 131 -14.66 -22.64 -22.53
C PHE A 131 -15.71 -21.54 -22.32
N LEU A 132 -16.15 -20.87 -23.39
CA LEU A 132 -17.14 -19.80 -23.30
C LEU A 132 -18.49 -20.29 -22.77
N ARG A 133 -18.93 -21.49 -23.15
CA ARG A 133 -20.16 -22.11 -22.61
C ARG A 133 -20.09 -22.33 -21.10
N VAL A 134 -18.96 -22.83 -20.61
CA VAL A 134 -18.76 -23.04 -19.16
C VAL A 134 -18.62 -21.72 -18.41
N ALA A 135 -17.93 -20.73 -18.99
CA ALA A 135 -17.86 -19.38 -18.43
C ALA A 135 -19.27 -18.74 -18.31
N GLN A 136 -20.09 -18.85 -19.35
CA GLN A 136 -21.49 -18.38 -19.33
C GLN A 136 -22.28 -19.04 -18.20
N THR A 137 -22.19 -20.36 -18.08
CA THR A 137 -22.90 -21.14 -17.05
C THR A 137 -22.43 -20.75 -15.65
N ALA A 138 -21.12 -20.55 -15.45
CA ALA A 138 -20.57 -20.11 -14.18
C ALA A 138 -21.04 -18.70 -13.80
N GLN A 139 -21.06 -17.75 -14.75
CA GLN A 139 -21.57 -16.40 -14.50
C GLN A 139 -23.06 -16.37 -14.14
N GLN A 140 -23.87 -17.18 -14.82
CA GLN A 140 -25.30 -17.34 -14.50
C GLN A 140 -25.49 -17.89 -13.09
N THR A 141 -24.70 -18.89 -12.71
CA THR A 141 -24.73 -19.50 -11.38
C THR A 141 -24.30 -18.52 -10.28
N LEU A 142 -23.29 -17.69 -10.57
CA LEU A 142 -22.75 -16.69 -9.63
C LEU A 142 -23.59 -15.41 -9.57
N GLY A 143 -24.47 -15.16 -10.54
CA GLY A 143 -25.22 -13.91 -10.66
C GLY A 143 -24.36 -12.68 -10.98
N LYS A 144 -23.10 -12.89 -11.40
CA LYS A 144 -22.15 -11.82 -11.77
C LYS A 144 -21.19 -12.25 -12.88
N GLU A 145 -20.61 -11.28 -13.58
CA GLU A 145 -19.55 -11.52 -14.57
C GLU A 145 -18.30 -12.10 -13.88
N LEU A 146 -17.59 -13.00 -14.56
CA LEU A 146 -16.32 -13.55 -14.07
C LEU A 146 -15.23 -12.49 -14.16
N GLU A 147 -14.43 -12.39 -13.12
CA GLU A 147 -13.27 -11.50 -13.10
C GLU A 147 -12.17 -12.07 -14.01
N ASN A 148 -11.45 -11.17 -14.70
CA ASN A 148 -10.31 -11.50 -15.57
C ASN A 148 -10.62 -12.61 -16.60
N LEU A 149 -11.74 -12.51 -17.32
CA LEU A 149 -12.05 -13.44 -18.41
C LEU A 149 -11.15 -13.15 -19.63
N ALA A 150 -10.25 -14.08 -19.99
CA ALA A 150 -9.29 -13.86 -21.06
C ALA A 150 -9.00 -15.13 -21.88
N ILE A 151 -8.73 -14.95 -23.17
CA ILE A 151 -8.29 -16.01 -24.09
C ILE A 151 -6.97 -15.58 -24.74
N VAL A 152 -5.96 -16.43 -24.70
CA VAL A 152 -4.71 -16.22 -25.44
C VAL A 152 -4.48 -17.41 -26.35
N VAL A 153 -4.39 -17.16 -27.65
CA VAL A 153 -4.06 -18.17 -28.66
C VAL A 153 -2.57 -18.05 -28.97
N ALA A 154 -1.84 -19.16 -28.92
CA ALA A 154 -0.46 -19.26 -29.38
C ALA A 154 -0.46 -20.14 -30.64
N GLY A 155 -0.20 -19.53 -31.80
CA GLY A 155 -0.29 -20.15 -33.13
C GLY A 155 1.07 -20.46 -33.75
N GLY A 156 1.17 -21.61 -34.44
CA GLY A 156 2.40 -22.13 -35.05
C GLY A 156 2.73 -21.59 -36.45
N GLU A 157 3.99 -21.79 -36.81
CA GLU A 157 4.84 -21.09 -37.80
C GLU A 157 4.51 -21.26 -39.30
N SER A 158 3.27 -21.61 -39.70
CA SER A 158 2.98 -21.82 -41.13
C SER A 158 2.29 -20.63 -41.82
N PRO A 159 2.74 -20.25 -43.02
CA PRO A 159 2.04 -19.32 -43.91
C PRO A 159 0.56 -19.70 -44.10
N GLY A 160 -0.35 -18.73 -43.99
CA GLY A 160 -1.79 -18.88 -44.17
C GLY A 160 -2.60 -19.39 -42.96
N LYS A 161 -1.96 -19.91 -41.90
CA LYS A 161 -2.66 -20.36 -40.68
C LYS A 161 -2.89 -19.23 -39.67
N ALA A 162 -1.95 -18.29 -39.58
CA ALA A 162 -2.07 -17.10 -38.74
C ALA A 162 -3.29 -16.25 -39.14
N ASP A 163 -3.61 -16.16 -40.43
CA ASP A 163 -4.75 -15.39 -40.93
C ASP A 163 -6.09 -15.97 -40.47
N LEU A 164 -6.25 -17.30 -40.53
CA LEU A 164 -7.49 -17.97 -40.11
C LEU A 164 -7.72 -17.89 -38.60
N HIS A 165 -6.65 -17.99 -37.80
CA HIS A 165 -6.74 -17.80 -36.35
C HIS A 165 -7.02 -16.33 -36.01
N THR A 166 -6.45 -15.39 -36.76
CA THR A 166 -6.70 -13.95 -36.59
C THR A 166 -8.16 -13.60 -36.89
N GLU A 167 -8.75 -14.18 -37.94
CA GLU A 167 -10.17 -14.02 -38.25
C GLU A 167 -11.07 -14.58 -37.14
N LEU A 168 -10.76 -15.80 -36.65
CA LEU A 168 -11.48 -16.39 -35.53
C LEU A 168 -11.38 -15.52 -34.26
N VAL A 169 -10.20 -14.98 -33.96
CA VAL A 169 -9.97 -14.07 -32.83
C VAL A 169 -10.80 -12.80 -32.96
N HIS A 170 -10.86 -12.17 -34.13
CA HIS A 170 -11.70 -11.00 -34.37
C HIS A 170 -13.19 -11.29 -34.22
N ARG A 171 -13.64 -12.45 -34.70
CA ARG A 171 -15.02 -12.89 -34.52
C ARG A 171 -15.34 -13.10 -33.04
N VAL A 172 -14.51 -13.86 -32.33
CA VAL A 172 -14.70 -14.14 -30.91
C VAL A 172 -14.61 -12.86 -30.07
N LYS A 173 -13.72 -11.91 -30.37
CA LYS A 173 -13.66 -10.60 -29.71
C LYS A 173 -15.01 -9.88 -29.74
N SER A 174 -15.71 -9.94 -30.87
CA SER A 174 -17.01 -9.26 -31.03
C SER A 174 -18.12 -9.95 -30.24
N ASP A 175 -18.05 -11.27 -30.08
CA ASP A 175 -19.07 -12.07 -29.40
C ASP A 175 -18.82 -12.18 -27.89
N ILE A 176 -17.56 -12.26 -27.44
CA ILE A 176 -17.19 -12.48 -26.03
C ILE A 176 -17.63 -11.33 -25.12
N VAL A 177 -17.68 -10.10 -25.63
CA VAL A 177 -18.15 -8.92 -24.87
C VAL A 177 -19.64 -8.95 -24.55
N ARG A 178 -20.44 -9.73 -25.30
CA ARG A 178 -21.85 -9.97 -25.00
C ARG A 178 -22.01 -10.90 -23.81
N LEU A 179 -21.00 -11.73 -23.55
CA LEU A 179 -20.94 -12.65 -22.42
C LEU A 179 -20.34 -11.96 -21.18
N ASN A 180 -19.29 -11.17 -21.35
CA ASN A 180 -18.60 -10.46 -20.27
C ASN A 180 -17.95 -9.19 -20.79
N LYS A 181 -18.30 -8.03 -20.21
CA LYS A 181 -17.97 -6.70 -20.76
C LYS A 181 -16.48 -6.40 -20.75
N GLN A 182 -15.72 -7.06 -19.88
CA GLN A 182 -14.28 -6.86 -19.72
C GLN A 182 -13.45 -7.94 -20.41
N ALA A 183 -14.10 -8.93 -21.04
CA ALA A 183 -13.41 -10.08 -21.60
C ALA A 183 -12.52 -9.74 -22.81
N ARG A 184 -11.45 -10.53 -22.96
CA ARG A 184 -10.40 -10.26 -23.94
C ARG A 184 -10.01 -11.52 -24.69
N ILE A 185 -9.56 -11.34 -25.91
CA ILE A 185 -8.90 -12.40 -26.68
C ILE A 185 -7.74 -11.81 -27.47
N ASN A 186 -6.57 -12.44 -27.44
CA ASN A 186 -5.41 -12.04 -28.25
C ASN A 186 -4.72 -13.27 -28.84
N ILE A 187 -3.91 -13.06 -29.87
CA ILE A 187 -3.09 -14.10 -30.49
C ILE A 187 -1.62 -13.70 -30.56
N ILE A 188 -0.76 -14.68 -30.35
CA ILE A 188 0.68 -14.62 -30.58
C ILE A 188 0.97 -15.56 -31.76
N ALA A 189 1.46 -15.03 -32.88
CA ALA A 189 1.79 -15.81 -34.08
C ALA A 189 2.83 -15.09 -34.93
N PRO A 190 3.73 -15.79 -35.63
CA PRO A 190 4.59 -15.19 -36.64
C PRO A 190 3.74 -14.72 -37.83
N VAL A 191 3.93 -13.48 -38.27
CA VAL A 191 3.32 -12.93 -39.49
C VAL A 191 4.40 -12.84 -40.55
N ASP A 192 4.13 -13.38 -41.75
CA ASP A 192 4.99 -13.23 -42.92
C ASP A 192 5.23 -11.74 -43.18
N THR A 193 6.44 -11.27 -42.92
CA THR A 193 6.89 -9.99 -43.46
C THR A 193 6.95 -10.13 -44.98
N PRO A 194 6.44 -9.15 -45.76
CA PRO A 194 6.51 -9.19 -47.21
C PRO A 194 7.94 -9.46 -47.66
N ALA A 195 8.13 -10.49 -48.49
CA ALA A 195 9.42 -10.88 -49.06
C ALA A 195 10.12 -9.64 -49.64
N GLY A 196 11.13 -9.13 -48.93
CA GLY A 196 11.83 -7.90 -49.31
C GLY A 196 12.57 -7.16 -48.20
N THR A 197 12.32 -7.46 -46.92
CA THR A 197 13.12 -6.92 -45.81
C THR A 197 14.00 -8.00 -45.23
N GLN A 198 15.32 -7.89 -45.45
CA GLN A 198 16.30 -8.74 -44.77
C GLN A 198 16.06 -8.66 -43.26
N ALA A 199 15.81 -9.79 -42.60
CA ALA A 199 15.76 -9.87 -41.15
C ALA A 199 17.05 -9.27 -40.57
N ASN A 200 16.91 -8.21 -39.78
CA ASN A 200 18.03 -7.54 -39.13
C ASN A 200 18.66 -8.53 -38.13
N LYS A 201 19.89 -8.96 -38.39
CA LYS A 201 20.66 -9.95 -37.60
C LYS A 201 20.99 -9.53 -36.15
N SER A 202 20.38 -8.46 -35.63
CA SER A 202 20.68 -7.83 -34.34
C SER A 202 19.60 -8.01 -33.27
N GLN A 203 18.53 -8.77 -33.53
CA GLN A 203 17.45 -8.98 -32.56
C GLN A 203 17.61 -10.28 -31.76
N PRO A 204 17.31 -10.25 -30.44
CA PRO A 204 17.44 -11.41 -29.56
C PRO A 204 16.48 -12.55 -29.98
N PRO A 205 16.88 -13.83 -29.78
CA PRO A 205 16.06 -14.97 -30.17
C PRO A 205 14.78 -15.07 -29.34
N THR A 206 13.68 -15.46 -29.97
CA THR A 206 12.41 -15.76 -29.29
C THR A 206 12.54 -17.10 -28.56
N THR A 207 12.40 -17.12 -27.23
CA THR A 207 12.45 -18.35 -26.44
C THR A 207 11.06 -18.77 -25.94
N PRO A 208 10.81 -20.07 -25.69
CA PRO A 208 9.56 -20.53 -25.08
C PRO A 208 9.21 -19.82 -23.77
N ASP A 209 10.22 -19.47 -22.95
CA ASP A 209 10.03 -18.70 -21.71
C ASP A 209 9.60 -17.25 -21.99
N SER A 210 10.04 -16.65 -23.11
CA SER A 210 9.58 -15.32 -23.51
C SER A 210 8.13 -15.34 -23.97
N ILE A 211 7.75 -16.38 -24.73
CA ILE A 211 6.37 -16.57 -25.21
C ILE A 211 5.43 -16.79 -24.02
N SER A 212 5.80 -17.63 -23.05
CA SER A 212 4.97 -17.88 -21.86
C SER A 212 4.75 -16.62 -21.02
N ARG A 213 5.77 -15.76 -20.86
CA ARG A 213 5.62 -14.45 -20.21
C ARG A 213 4.65 -13.54 -20.96
N THR A 214 4.74 -13.48 -22.29
CA THR A 214 3.80 -12.72 -23.12
C THR A 214 2.37 -13.26 -22.98
N ILE A 215 2.19 -14.58 -22.94
CA ILE A 215 0.89 -15.21 -22.68
C ILE A 215 0.32 -14.75 -21.33
N ALA A 216 1.13 -14.79 -20.26
CA ALA A 216 0.72 -14.36 -18.93
C ALA A 216 0.37 -12.86 -18.88
N PHE A 217 1.15 -12.01 -19.55
CA PHE A 217 0.86 -10.58 -19.69
C PHE A 217 -0.49 -10.34 -20.36
N LEU A 218 -0.74 -10.97 -21.52
CA LEU A 218 -1.98 -10.79 -22.28
C LEU A 218 -3.21 -11.37 -21.58
N ALA A 219 -3.02 -12.39 -20.74
CA ALA A 219 -4.06 -12.94 -19.91
C ALA A 219 -4.48 -11.99 -18.77
N SER A 220 -3.60 -11.08 -18.31
CA SER A 220 -3.87 -10.15 -17.22
C SER A 220 -4.66 -8.93 -17.67
N HIS A 221 -5.82 -8.69 -17.07
CA HIS A 221 -6.58 -7.45 -17.27
C HIS A 221 -5.82 -6.23 -16.75
N ARG A 222 -5.11 -6.39 -15.63
CA ARG A 222 -4.35 -5.33 -14.97
C ARG A 222 -3.15 -4.89 -15.81
N ALA A 223 -2.37 -5.83 -16.34
CA ALA A 223 -1.17 -5.53 -17.09
C ALA A 223 -1.46 -5.20 -18.56
N ALA A 224 -2.35 -5.94 -19.23
CA ALA A 224 -2.67 -5.72 -20.64
C ALA A 224 -3.65 -4.57 -20.91
N GLY A 225 -4.20 -3.92 -19.88
CA GLY A 225 -4.94 -2.65 -20.03
C GLY A 225 -6.24 -2.76 -20.85
N HIS A 226 -6.22 -2.46 -22.15
CA HIS A 226 -7.37 -2.65 -23.06
C HIS A 226 -7.01 -3.49 -24.31
N LEU A 227 -5.88 -4.18 -24.30
CA LEU A 227 -5.41 -4.98 -25.44
C LEU A 227 -6.33 -6.18 -25.68
N THR A 228 -7.05 -6.15 -26.81
CA THR A 228 -7.93 -7.24 -27.28
C THR A 228 -8.05 -7.23 -28.81
N GLY A 229 -8.11 -8.41 -29.40
CA GLY A 229 -8.11 -8.67 -30.84
C GLY A 229 -6.79 -8.34 -31.50
N GLN A 230 -5.68 -8.34 -30.76
CA GLN A 230 -4.36 -8.08 -31.32
C GLN A 230 -3.71 -9.38 -31.76
N CYS A 231 -3.00 -9.32 -32.90
CA CYS A 231 -2.04 -10.33 -33.34
C CYS A 231 -0.63 -9.78 -33.07
N LEU A 232 0.08 -10.40 -32.13
CA LEU A 232 1.42 -10.02 -31.73
C LEU A 232 2.44 -10.89 -32.47
N ASN A 233 3.28 -10.25 -33.27
CA ASN A 233 4.29 -10.91 -34.08
C ASN A 233 5.46 -11.40 -33.22
N LEU A 234 5.91 -12.63 -33.47
CA LEU A 234 7.14 -13.19 -32.93
C LEU A 234 8.23 -13.12 -34.00
N ASN A 235 9.38 -12.54 -33.67
CA ASN A 235 10.50 -12.50 -34.60
C ASN A 235 11.24 -13.85 -34.54
N ASN A 236 11.13 -14.63 -35.62
CA ASN A 236 11.91 -15.85 -35.78
C ASN A 236 13.30 -15.48 -36.33
N ASN A 237 14.29 -15.46 -35.45
CA ASN A 237 15.68 -15.64 -35.87
C ASN A 237 15.99 -17.14 -35.74
N ASP A 238 15.88 -17.86 -36.85
CA ASP A 238 16.29 -19.27 -36.96
C ASP A 238 17.80 -19.38 -36.74
N ASN A 239 18.22 -19.58 -35.50
CA ASN A 239 19.51 -20.16 -35.20
C ASN A 239 19.28 -21.44 -34.41
N ASN A 240 19.30 -22.57 -35.13
CA ASN A 240 19.57 -23.88 -34.57
C ASN A 240 20.91 -23.83 -33.80
N THR A 241 20.85 -23.72 -32.48
CA THR A 241 21.97 -24.10 -31.60
C THR A 241 21.50 -25.17 -30.60
N PRO A 242 22.27 -26.25 -30.40
CA PRO A 242 21.82 -27.40 -29.63
C PRO A 242 21.79 -27.12 -28.11
N ASN A 243 20.70 -27.59 -27.50
CA ASN A 243 20.38 -27.78 -26.08
C ASN A 243 21.54 -27.65 -25.06
N GLU A 244 21.43 -26.65 -24.17
CA GLU A 244 21.88 -26.80 -22.77
C GLU A 244 20.72 -27.33 -21.91
N PRO A 245 20.99 -28.17 -20.89
CA PRO A 245 19.94 -28.71 -20.03
C PRO A 245 19.33 -27.59 -19.18
N PRO A 246 18.00 -27.49 -19.06
CA PRO A 246 17.37 -26.39 -18.34
C PRO A 246 17.61 -26.52 -16.83
N SER A 247 18.15 -25.47 -16.24
CA SER A 247 18.18 -25.28 -14.79
C SER A 247 16.73 -25.29 -14.25
N THR A 248 16.41 -26.28 -13.42
CA THR A 248 15.11 -26.48 -12.75
C THR A 248 14.92 -25.51 -11.58
N SER A 249 15.12 -24.22 -11.81
CA SER A 249 14.92 -23.18 -10.79
C SER A 249 13.49 -22.65 -10.87
N LEU A 250 12.68 -22.97 -9.86
CA LEU A 250 11.32 -22.46 -9.60
C LEU A 250 11.34 -20.98 -9.17
N LYS A 251 11.93 -20.10 -9.99
CA LYS A 251 11.89 -18.65 -9.76
C LYS A 251 10.97 -18.01 -10.79
N PRO A 252 9.93 -17.25 -10.37
CA PRO A 252 9.06 -16.56 -11.31
C PRO A 252 9.89 -15.62 -12.18
N THR A 253 9.70 -15.68 -13.50
CA THR A 253 10.44 -14.81 -14.43
C THR A 253 9.86 -13.40 -14.50
N ILE A 254 8.62 -13.20 -14.05
CA ILE A 254 8.02 -11.90 -13.74
C ILE A 254 7.90 -11.76 -12.22
N PRO A 255 8.55 -10.78 -11.57
CA PRO A 255 8.46 -10.58 -10.12
C PRO A 255 7.00 -10.39 -9.69
N ARG A 256 6.55 -11.16 -8.69
CA ARG A 256 5.22 -10.98 -8.07
C ARG A 256 5.06 -9.60 -7.45
N THR A 257 6.15 -8.98 -7.01
CA THR A 257 6.18 -7.63 -6.46
C THR A 257 7.32 -6.85 -7.10
N LEU A 258 7.07 -5.59 -7.48
CA LEU A 258 8.15 -4.61 -7.61
C LEU A 258 8.56 -4.27 -6.18
N SER A 259 9.71 -4.79 -5.71
CA SER A 259 10.26 -4.37 -4.43
C SER A 259 10.64 -2.90 -4.55
N LEU A 260 9.89 -2.04 -3.87
CA LEU A 260 10.33 -0.66 -3.62
C LEU A 260 11.69 -0.73 -2.94
N PRO A 261 12.65 0.16 -3.26
CA PRO A 261 13.91 0.21 -2.56
C PRO A 261 13.63 0.30 -1.05
N LYS A 262 14.22 -0.62 -0.27
CA LYS A 262 14.12 -0.60 1.19
C LYS A 262 14.76 0.70 1.67
N ARG A 263 13.94 1.67 2.05
CA ARG A 263 14.36 2.84 2.82
C ARG A 263 14.31 2.51 4.30
N ASN A 264 14.97 3.34 5.11
CA ASN A 264 14.99 3.16 6.56
C ASN A 264 13.57 3.20 7.14
N LYS A 265 13.39 2.50 8.25
CA LYS A 265 12.12 2.39 8.97
C LYS A 265 11.62 3.76 9.42
N ILE A 266 10.33 4.02 9.23
CA ILE A 266 9.65 5.25 9.66
C ILE A 266 9.10 5.07 11.06
N ARG A 267 9.37 6.03 11.95
CA ARG A 267 8.84 6.02 13.33
C ARG A 267 7.55 6.83 13.38
N ILE A 268 6.42 6.18 13.60
CA ILE A 268 5.13 6.82 13.83
C ILE A 268 5.04 7.21 15.29
N VAL A 269 4.80 8.50 15.54
CA VAL A 269 4.60 9.04 16.89
C VAL A 269 3.15 9.42 17.04
N VAL A 270 2.37 8.52 17.62
CA VAL A 270 0.96 8.80 17.96
C VAL A 270 0.92 9.44 19.34
N SER A 271 0.54 10.72 19.37
CA SER A 271 0.39 11.48 20.60
C SER A 271 -1.05 11.96 20.78
N ILE A 272 -1.47 12.08 22.05
CA ILE A 272 -2.84 12.44 22.41
C ILE A 272 -2.81 13.54 23.46
N ASP A 273 -3.50 14.65 23.21
CA ASP A 273 -3.61 15.76 24.17
C ASP A 273 -5.01 15.74 24.81
N LEU A 274 -5.07 15.56 26.13
CA LEU A 274 -6.34 15.48 26.89
C LEU A 274 -6.76 16.87 27.39
N ASP A 275 -7.12 17.75 26.47
CA ASP A 275 -7.47 19.15 26.77
C ASP A 275 -8.72 19.24 27.65
N ALA A 276 -9.79 18.55 27.26
CA ALA A 276 -11.04 18.48 27.99
C ALA A 276 -11.52 19.87 28.49
N VAL A 277 -11.91 19.97 29.76
CA VAL A 277 -12.39 21.24 30.34
C VAL A 277 -11.27 22.28 30.41
N SER A 278 -10.01 21.87 30.61
CA SER A 278 -8.89 22.82 30.67
C SER A 278 -8.70 23.59 29.38
N GLY A 279 -8.91 22.97 28.21
CA GLY A 279 -8.85 23.67 26.92
C GLY A 279 -9.75 24.92 26.88
N TRP A 280 -10.94 24.85 27.47
CA TRP A 280 -11.90 25.95 27.57
C TRP A 280 -11.58 26.97 28.68
N LEU A 281 -10.74 26.61 29.65
CA LEU A 281 -10.30 27.48 30.74
C LEU A 281 -9.06 28.30 30.38
N GLY A 282 -8.18 27.73 29.57
CA GLY A 282 -6.93 28.34 29.14
C GLY A 282 -7.03 28.95 27.75
N THR A 283 -6.40 28.34 26.75
CA THR A 283 -6.32 28.92 25.39
C THR A 283 -7.66 29.09 24.67
N GLY A 284 -8.69 28.31 25.03
CA GLY A 284 -10.06 28.44 24.52
C GLY A 284 -10.96 29.34 25.38
N HIS A 285 -10.39 30.07 26.35
CA HIS A 285 -11.16 30.95 27.23
C HIS A 285 -11.80 32.11 26.46
N HIS A 286 -13.09 32.31 26.70
CA HIS A 286 -13.84 33.47 26.26
C HIS A 286 -14.86 33.87 27.35
N PRO A 287 -15.13 35.18 27.56
CA PRO A 287 -16.12 35.63 28.55
C PRO A 287 -17.53 35.10 28.31
N ASP A 288 -17.86 34.79 27.05
CA ASP A 288 -19.17 34.25 26.66
C ASP A 288 -19.23 32.71 26.65
N ASN A 289 -18.18 32.00 27.07
CA ASN A 289 -18.23 30.54 27.20
C ASN A 289 -19.35 30.14 28.16
N ILE A 290 -20.24 29.25 27.72
CA ILE A 290 -21.41 28.78 28.47
C ILE A 290 -21.26 27.30 28.84
N LEU A 291 -22.25 26.79 29.59
CA LEU A 291 -22.31 25.38 30.01
C LEU A 291 -22.11 24.40 28.83
N ALA A 292 -22.63 24.72 27.65
CA ALA A 292 -22.50 23.86 26.47
C ALA A 292 -21.04 23.68 26.02
N ASP A 293 -20.22 24.72 26.13
CA ASP A 293 -18.80 24.70 25.77
C ASP A 293 -18.02 23.83 26.74
N TYR A 294 -18.18 24.08 28.05
CA TYR A 294 -17.55 23.25 29.08
C TYR A 294 -18.01 21.78 29.01
N ALA A 295 -19.26 21.52 28.63
CA ALA A 295 -19.79 20.17 28.45
C ALA A 295 -19.05 19.40 27.35
N ALA A 296 -18.50 20.06 26.33
CA ALA A 296 -17.64 19.42 25.33
C ALA A 296 -16.36 18.85 25.98
N GLY A 297 -15.78 19.57 26.95
CA GLY A 297 -14.66 19.07 27.73
C GLY A 297 -15.00 17.82 28.57
N PHE A 298 -16.22 17.75 29.12
CA PHE A 298 -16.69 16.52 29.79
C PHE A 298 -16.84 15.36 28.81
N PHE A 299 -17.30 15.62 27.59
CA PHE A 299 -17.36 14.60 26.54
C PHE A 299 -15.96 14.05 26.22
N ALA A 300 -14.97 14.92 26.05
CA ALA A 300 -13.59 14.52 25.77
C ALA A 300 -13.07 13.51 26.79
N ALA A 301 -13.20 13.83 28.09
CA ALA A 301 -12.78 12.94 29.16
C ALA A 301 -13.68 11.70 29.25
N LYS A 302 -14.98 11.86 29.52
CA LYS A 302 -15.89 10.76 29.88
C LYS A 302 -16.24 9.83 28.72
N VAL A 303 -16.13 10.29 27.48
CA VAL A 303 -16.52 9.55 26.28
C VAL A 303 -15.36 9.37 25.32
N GLY A 304 -14.60 10.44 25.05
CA GLY A 304 -13.47 10.44 24.13
C GLY A 304 -12.35 9.51 24.59
N VAL A 305 -11.89 9.63 25.84
CA VAL A 305 -10.80 8.81 26.38
C VAL A 305 -11.12 7.31 26.30
N PRO A 306 -12.26 6.80 26.81
CA PRO A 306 -12.57 5.37 26.69
C PRO A 306 -12.71 4.89 25.24
N ARG A 307 -13.18 5.74 24.32
CA ARG A 307 -13.28 5.39 22.89
C ARG A 307 -11.90 5.23 22.26
N LEU A 308 -11.00 6.19 22.48
CA LEU A 308 -9.64 6.12 21.97
C LEU A 308 -8.88 4.94 22.54
N LEU A 309 -8.92 4.71 23.85
CA LEU A 309 -8.26 3.56 24.46
C LEU A 309 -8.76 2.22 23.88
N ARG A 310 -10.08 2.07 23.63
CA ARG A 310 -10.60 0.87 22.96
C ARG A 310 -10.06 0.71 21.54
N MET A 311 -10.00 1.79 20.77
CA MET A 311 -9.48 1.78 19.40
C MET A 311 -7.98 1.45 19.37
N LEU A 312 -7.18 2.12 20.21
CA LEU A 312 -5.73 1.89 20.31
C LEU A 312 -5.42 0.46 20.80
N LYS A 313 -6.18 -0.07 21.77
CA LYS A 313 -6.07 -1.47 22.23
C LYS A 313 -6.44 -2.44 21.11
N LYS A 314 -7.50 -2.19 20.35
CA LYS A 314 -7.90 -2.99 19.17
C LYS A 314 -6.80 -3.03 18.10
N LEU A 315 -5.97 -1.98 18.01
CA LEU A 315 -4.85 -1.91 17.08
C LEU A 315 -3.52 -2.41 17.66
N ASN A 316 -3.48 -2.78 18.94
CA ASN A 316 -2.29 -3.17 19.70
C ASN A 316 -1.20 -2.09 19.68
N ILE A 317 -1.58 -0.83 19.91
CA ILE A 317 -0.64 0.30 20.01
C ILE A 317 -0.87 1.18 21.25
N ALA A 318 -1.77 0.79 22.16
CA ALA A 318 -2.15 1.62 23.31
C ALA A 318 -1.00 1.93 24.28
N ASP A 319 -0.01 1.04 24.36
CA ASP A 319 1.24 1.18 25.12
C ASP A 319 2.35 1.86 24.31
N ARG A 320 2.13 2.12 23.01
CA ARG A 320 3.09 2.75 22.08
C ARG A 320 2.75 4.21 21.79
N CYS A 321 1.78 4.79 22.50
CA CYS A 321 1.38 6.18 22.37
C CYS A 321 1.92 7.03 23.53
N THR A 322 1.88 8.35 23.36
CA THR A 322 2.18 9.34 24.41
C THR A 322 0.96 10.21 24.67
N TRP A 323 0.53 10.33 25.92
CA TRP A 323 -0.56 11.22 26.32
C TRP A 323 -0.02 12.45 27.03
N PHE A 324 -0.26 13.64 26.50
CA PHE A 324 0.02 14.89 27.19
C PHE A 324 -1.23 15.34 27.93
N ILE A 325 -1.13 15.46 29.25
CA ILE A 325 -2.30 15.65 30.11
C ILE A 325 -2.12 16.94 30.93
N PRO A 326 -3.05 17.91 30.80
CA PRO A 326 -3.09 19.06 31.69
C PRO A 326 -3.34 18.64 33.14
N GLY A 327 -2.68 19.30 34.09
CA GLY A 327 -2.86 19.02 35.52
C GLY A 327 -4.32 19.08 35.99
N HIS A 328 -5.09 20.05 35.47
CA HIS A 328 -6.52 20.18 35.72
C HIS A 328 -7.31 18.97 35.22
N SER A 329 -7.05 18.49 34.00
CA SER A 329 -7.69 17.27 33.46
C SER A 329 -7.35 16.04 34.32
N ALA A 330 -6.11 15.93 34.77
CA ALA A 330 -5.67 14.85 35.65
C ALA A 330 -6.39 14.84 37.01
N GLU A 331 -6.58 16.00 37.64
CA GLU A 331 -7.28 16.10 38.93
C GLU A 331 -8.82 16.06 38.78
N SER A 332 -9.37 16.51 37.64
CA SER A 332 -10.82 16.55 37.40
C SER A 332 -11.40 15.22 36.92
N PHE A 333 -10.61 14.41 36.21
CA PHE A 333 -11.03 13.16 35.59
C PHE A 333 -10.12 11.98 35.98
N PRO A 334 -9.95 11.71 37.29
CA PRO A 334 -8.94 10.77 37.77
C PRO A 334 -9.20 9.32 37.33
N ASP A 335 -10.45 8.92 37.10
CA ASP A 335 -10.78 7.56 36.65
C ASP A 335 -10.44 7.34 35.17
N GLU A 336 -10.63 8.37 34.34
CA GLU A 336 -10.26 8.33 32.93
C GLU A 336 -8.74 8.39 32.76
N VAL A 337 -8.07 9.26 33.52
CA VAL A 337 -6.59 9.33 33.51
C VAL A 337 -5.96 8.04 34.04
N ARG A 338 -6.56 7.39 35.06
CA ARG A 338 -6.10 6.07 35.49
C ARG A 338 -6.18 5.02 34.38
N GLN A 339 -7.26 5.01 33.58
CA GLN A 339 -7.36 4.10 32.43
C GLN A 339 -6.27 4.34 31.38
N VAL A 340 -5.85 5.60 31.19
CA VAL A 340 -4.74 5.98 30.31
C VAL A 340 -3.43 5.44 30.88
N VAL A 341 -3.12 5.69 32.16
CA VAL A 341 -1.92 5.16 32.82
C VAL A 341 -1.87 3.63 32.75
N ASP A 342 -3.00 2.96 33.02
CA ASP A 342 -3.13 1.49 32.95
C ASP A 342 -2.95 0.93 31.52
N SER A 343 -2.98 1.76 30.48
CA SER A 343 -2.69 1.32 29.12
C SER A 343 -1.20 1.12 28.85
N GLY A 344 -0.32 1.56 29.75
CA GLY A 344 1.13 1.47 29.61
C GLY A 344 1.72 2.53 28.66
N CYS A 345 0.93 3.53 28.26
CA CYS A 345 1.42 4.64 27.44
C CYS A 345 2.41 5.52 28.22
N GLU A 346 3.13 6.37 27.50
CA GLU A 346 3.87 7.47 28.10
C GLU A 346 2.91 8.58 28.57
N ILE A 347 3.24 9.25 29.68
CA ILE A 347 2.54 10.46 30.15
C ILE A 347 3.50 11.66 30.07
N GLY A 348 3.12 12.68 29.30
CA GLY A 348 3.76 13.99 29.23
C GLY A 348 2.91 15.08 29.88
N LEU A 349 3.52 16.25 30.11
CA LEU A 349 2.84 17.41 30.68
C LEU A 349 2.26 18.34 29.61
N HIS A 350 1.15 19.00 29.95
CA HIS A 350 0.43 19.91 29.03
C HIS A 350 -0.17 21.15 29.74
N GLY A 351 0.64 21.85 30.53
CA GLY A 351 0.15 22.93 31.40
C GLY A 351 -0.73 22.41 32.55
N TYR A 352 -1.36 23.31 33.32
CA TYR A 352 -2.31 22.91 34.36
C TYR A 352 -3.74 23.03 33.84
N ALA A 353 -4.19 24.25 33.55
CA ALA A 353 -5.47 24.55 32.94
C ALA A 353 -5.33 24.98 31.47
N HIS A 354 -4.38 24.37 30.75
CA HIS A 354 -4.12 24.61 29.33
C HIS A 354 -3.82 26.09 29.01
N GLU A 355 -3.00 26.73 29.85
CA GLU A 355 -2.65 28.14 29.76
C GLU A 355 -1.62 28.42 28.67
N GLY A 356 -1.82 29.48 27.87
CA GLY A 356 -0.83 29.92 26.90
C GLY A 356 0.34 30.62 27.57
N ALA A 357 1.59 30.32 27.19
CA ALA A 357 2.78 30.94 27.79
C ALA A 357 2.77 32.48 27.70
N TYR A 358 2.07 33.05 26.71
CA TYR A 358 1.96 34.51 26.60
C TYR A 358 1.12 35.18 27.70
N GLN A 359 0.21 34.41 28.33
CA GLN A 359 -0.70 34.86 29.37
C GLN A 359 -0.06 34.82 30.77
N MET A 360 1.10 34.17 30.89
CA MET A 360 1.76 33.93 32.15
C MET A 360 3.03 34.77 32.30
N THR A 361 3.34 35.06 33.56
CA THR A 361 4.69 35.44 34.00
C THR A 361 5.56 34.18 34.12
N VAL A 362 6.88 34.35 34.09
CA VAL A 362 7.83 33.23 34.24
C VAL A 362 7.64 32.50 35.58
N GLU A 363 7.26 33.23 36.65
CA GLU A 363 6.99 32.60 37.95
C GLU A 363 5.72 31.74 37.91
N GLN A 364 4.66 32.21 37.24
CA GLN A 364 3.45 31.39 37.03
C GLN A 364 3.74 30.15 36.18
N GLU A 365 4.55 30.28 35.12
CA GLU A 365 5.01 29.11 34.32
C GLU A 365 5.74 28.08 35.21
N ARG A 366 6.60 28.55 36.12
CA ARG A 366 7.33 27.71 37.07
C ARG A 366 6.39 27.00 38.04
N ASP A 367 5.47 27.73 38.67
CA ASP A 367 4.50 27.18 39.62
C ASP A 367 3.62 26.10 38.98
N VAL A 368 3.13 26.37 37.77
CA VAL A 368 2.37 25.42 36.96
C VAL A 368 3.20 24.17 36.66
N LEU A 369 4.43 24.34 36.20
CA LEU A 369 5.32 23.23 35.86
C LEU A 369 5.61 22.35 37.09
N VAL A 370 5.93 22.95 38.24
CA VAL A 370 6.20 22.23 39.50
C VAL A 370 4.97 21.43 39.95
N LYS A 371 3.78 22.05 39.94
CA LYS A 371 2.52 21.39 40.30
C LYS A 371 2.21 20.21 39.37
N CYS A 372 2.39 20.38 38.06
CA CYS A 372 2.13 19.32 37.09
C CYS A 372 3.15 18.17 37.18
N ILE A 373 4.42 18.46 37.48
CA ILE A 373 5.43 17.41 37.79
C ILE A 373 4.99 16.58 38.98
N ASP A 374 4.53 17.20 40.07
CA ASP A 374 4.06 16.50 41.27
C ASP A 374 2.84 15.62 40.96
N ILE A 375 1.83 16.14 40.25
CA ILE A 375 0.65 15.37 39.83
C ILE A 375 1.04 14.15 38.99
N ALA A 376 1.80 14.35 37.92
CA ALA A 376 2.19 13.26 37.01
C ALA A 376 3.08 12.22 37.72
N THR A 377 3.97 12.66 38.62
CA THR A 377 4.81 11.76 39.41
C THR A 377 3.96 10.90 40.35
N LYS A 378 2.95 11.47 41.00
CA LYS A 378 2.00 10.72 41.85
C LYS A 378 1.18 9.71 41.06
N LEU A 379 0.80 10.04 39.82
CA LEU A 379 0.00 9.16 38.96
C LEU A 379 0.80 7.98 38.41
N THR A 380 2.05 8.22 38.00
CA THR A 380 2.85 7.24 37.24
C THR A 380 3.98 6.58 38.05
N GLY A 381 4.30 7.12 39.22
CA GLY A 381 5.47 6.73 40.02
C GLY A 381 6.80 7.17 39.44
N LYS A 382 6.81 7.95 38.34
CA LYS A 382 8.03 8.42 37.67
C LYS A 382 7.90 9.91 37.34
N LYS A 383 9.02 10.63 37.36
CA LYS A 383 9.04 12.02 36.92
C LYS A 383 8.75 12.08 35.41
N PRO A 384 7.83 12.94 34.93
CA PRO A 384 7.60 13.12 33.51
C PRO A 384 8.84 13.72 32.84
N VAL A 385 9.10 13.31 31.60
CA VAL A 385 10.26 13.76 30.81
C VAL A 385 9.86 14.44 29.50
N GLY A 386 8.57 14.41 29.18
CA GLY A 386 7.98 15.02 27.99
C GLY A 386 7.08 16.20 28.33
N TYR A 387 7.15 17.24 27.51
CA TYR A 387 6.30 18.40 27.59
C TYR A 387 5.71 18.75 26.21
N ARG A 388 4.47 19.22 26.21
CA ARG A 388 3.87 19.93 25.08
C ARG A 388 3.23 21.20 25.60
N ALA A 389 3.52 22.32 24.98
CA ALA A 389 2.91 23.58 25.35
C ALA A 389 1.44 23.61 24.90
N PRO A 390 0.51 24.08 25.75
CA PRO A 390 -0.86 24.41 25.33
C PRO A 390 -0.86 25.25 24.05
N LEU A 391 -1.58 24.78 23.03
CA LEU A 391 -1.66 25.41 21.69
C LEU A 391 -0.30 25.69 21.02
N TYR A 392 0.73 24.89 21.34
CA TYR A 392 2.13 25.06 20.94
C TYR A 392 2.76 26.41 21.30
N GLN A 393 2.20 27.12 22.27
CA GLN A 393 2.68 28.45 22.65
C GLN A 393 3.82 28.35 23.66
N LEU A 394 5.05 28.50 23.17
CA LEU A 394 6.27 28.52 23.97
C LEU A 394 6.88 29.92 24.02
N ARG A 395 7.61 30.18 25.09
CA ARG A 395 8.60 31.26 25.20
C ARG A 395 9.99 30.68 25.42
N GLU A 396 11.02 31.49 25.22
CA GLU A 396 12.40 31.13 25.55
C GLU A 396 12.52 30.74 27.04
N SER A 397 11.79 31.45 27.91
CA SER A 397 11.68 31.12 29.34
C SER A 397 11.13 29.72 29.59
N THR A 398 10.19 29.27 28.77
CA THR A 398 9.63 27.91 28.90
C THR A 398 10.70 26.88 28.58
N LEU A 399 11.52 27.09 27.54
CA LEU A 399 12.63 26.19 27.22
C LEU A 399 13.70 26.16 28.33
N ASP A 400 13.99 27.32 28.94
CA ASP A 400 14.90 27.41 30.09
C ASP A 400 14.36 26.62 31.29
N LEU A 401 13.06 26.74 31.59
CA LEU A 401 12.41 25.99 32.67
C LEU A 401 12.42 24.48 32.38
N LEU A 402 12.09 24.04 31.16
CA LEU A 402 12.13 22.63 30.80
C LEU A 402 13.54 22.04 30.99
N GLU A 403 14.57 22.79 30.64
CA GLU A 403 15.96 22.40 30.88
C GLU A 403 16.32 22.39 32.37
N GLU A 404 15.93 23.43 33.14
CA GLU A 404 16.12 23.52 34.60
C GLU A 404 15.53 22.31 35.33
N TYR A 405 14.32 21.89 34.93
CA TYR A 405 13.63 20.75 35.51
C TYR A 405 14.00 19.42 34.85
N GLY A 406 14.95 19.38 33.91
CA GLY A 406 15.50 18.16 33.33
C GLY A 406 14.55 17.37 32.44
N PHE A 407 13.67 18.05 31.70
CA PHE A 407 12.88 17.43 30.64
C PHE A 407 13.80 16.93 29.52
N GLU A 408 13.45 15.78 28.95
CA GLU A 408 14.20 15.21 27.84
C GLU A 408 13.72 15.75 26.50
N TYR A 409 12.44 16.06 26.35
CA TYR A 409 11.92 16.55 25.09
C TYR A 409 10.71 17.47 25.21
N ASP A 410 10.57 18.33 24.19
CA ASP A 410 9.38 19.12 23.87
C ASP A 410 8.74 18.57 22.58
N SER A 411 7.44 18.75 22.41
CA SER A 411 6.74 18.45 21.15
C SER A 411 5.79 19.58 20.73
N SER A 412 6.35 20.79 20.64
CA SER A 412 5.60 22.02 20.29
C SER A 412 6.29 22.86 19.22
N ILE A 413 7.63 22.81 19.11
CA ILE A 413 8.36 23.59 18.11
C ILE A 413 8.30 22.92 16.73
N THR A 414 7.97 23.69 15.69
CA THR A 414 7.72 23.20 14.32
C THR A 414 8.80 23.61 13.30
N GLU A 415 10.07 23.75 13.71
CA GLU A 415 11.18 24.07 12.78
C GLU A 415 11.49 22.95 11.79
N ASN A 416 11.09 21.72 12.14
CA ASN A 416 11.14 20.57 11.27
C ASN A 416 9.83 19.79 11.42
N ASP A 417 9.42 19.12 10.34
CA ASP A 417 8.12 18.51 10.21
C ASP A 417 8.17 16.97 10.32
N SER A 418 9.36 16.39 10.13
CA SER A 418 9.59 14.94 10.03
C SER A 418 10.91 14.47 10.66
N HIS A 419 11.77 15.37 11.14
CA HIS A 419 13.00 15.02 11.86
C HIS A 419 13.09 15.69 13.22
N PRO A 420 13.44 14.96 14.29
CA PRO A 420 13.76 15.60 15.57
C PRO A 420 14.99 16.50 15.45
N PHE A 421 15.06 17.49 16.35
CA PHE A 421 16.18 18.43 16.42
C PHE A 421 16.41 18.86 17.88
N PHE A 422 17.55 19.47 18.18
CA PHE A 422 17.78 20.03 19.50
C PHE A 422 17.13 21.41 19.62
N ALA A 423 16.49 21.68 20.75
CA ALA A 423 15.84 22.97 20.99
C ALA A 423 16.87 24.13 20.88
N PRO A 424 16.50 25.24 20.20
CA PRO A 424 17.43 26.33 19.96
C PRO A 424 17.72 27.14 21.22
N ARG A 425 18.91 27.76 21.27
CA ARG A 425 19.29 28.81 22.24
C ARG A 425 19.29 30.19 21.57
N ARG A 426 18.18 30.57 20.93
CA ARG A 426 18.09 31.86 20.23
C ARG A 426 17.64 32.98 21.18
N PRO A 427 18.16 34.21 21.01
CA PRO A 427 17.55 35.36 21.66
C PRO A 427 16.13 35.58 21.10
N PRO A 428 15.22 36.21 21.88
CA PRO A 428 13.88 36.53 21.40
C PRO A 428 13.92 37.34 20.11
N ILE A 429 13.10 36.95 19.13
CA ILE A 429 12.93 37.68 17.88
C ILE A 429 12.24 39.00 18.19
N GLN A 430 12.87 40.12 17.79
CA GLN A 430 12.31 41.45 17.98
C GLN A 430 11.28 41.75 16.87
N PRO A 431 10.00 42.02 17.20
CA PRO A 431 9.01 42.45 16.22
C PRO A 431 9.38 43.80 15.60
N ILE A 432 8.83 44.09 14.42
CA ILE A 432 8.99 45.40 13.79
C ILE A 432 8.29 46.47 14.63
N ASP A 433 9.03 47.49 15.04
CA ASP A 433 8.47 48.73 15.59
C ASP A 433 8.35 49.78 14.47
N PHE A 434 7.13 49.95 13.94
CA PHE A 434 6.85 50.92 12.88
C PHE A 434 6.93 52.39 13.33
N SER A 435 7.13 52.66 14.62
CA SER A 435 7.42 54.01 15.11
C SER A 435 8.87 54.43 14.89
N LEU A 436 9.76 53.48 14.57
CA LEU A 436 11.19 53.70 14.37
C LEU A 436 11.58 53.72 12.87
N PRO A 437 12.74 54.29 12.51
CA PRO A 437 13.26 54.23 11.15
C PRO A 437 13.42 52.79 10.65
N ALA A 438 13.16 52.53 9.37
CA ALA A 438 13.23 51.18 8.79
C ALA A 438 14.58 50.47 9.01
N SER A 439 15.67 51.22 9.16
CA SER A 439 17.01 50.69 9.48
C SER A 439 17.06 49.90 10.80
N THR A 440 16.07 50.06 11.68
CA THR A 440 15.96 49.32 12.95
C THR A 440 15.50 47.88 12.80
N TRP A 441 14.92 47.49 11.64
CA TRP A 441 14.46 46.13 11.39
C TRP A 441 14.93 45.55 10.04
N MET A 442 15.52 46.37 9.15
CA MET A 442 16.16 45.91 7.91
C MET A 442 17.52 45.25 8.15
N HIS A 443 17.55 44.24 9.02
CA HIS A 443 18.71 43.38 9.29
C HIS A 443 18.27 41.92 9.37
N PRO A 444 19.16 40.94 9.09
CA PRO A 444 18.81 39.53 9.19
C PRO A 444 18.57 39.11 10.65
N ILE A 445 18.03 37.90 10.84
CA ILE A 445 17.96 37.23 12.14
C ILE A 445 19.39 37.03 12.66
N PRO A 446 19.67 37.30 13.96
CA PRO A 446 20.98 37.02 14.54
C PRO A 446 21.39 35.55 14.37
N PRO A 447 22.68 35.25 14.15
CA PRO A 447 23.14 33.87 14.09
C PRO A 447 22.83 33.16 15.40
N SER A 448 22.40 31.89 15.32
CA SER A 448 22.18 31.08 16.51
C SER A 448 23.53 30.77 17.18
N PRO A 449 23.59 30.77 18.52
CA PRO A 449 24.76 30.28 19.24
C PRO A 449 25.13 28.85 18.84
N SER A 450 26.42 28.51 18.92
CA SER A 450 26.90 27.16 18.59
C SER A 450 26.55 26.12 19.67
N ASP A 451 26.20 26.55 20.89
CA ASP A 451 25.72 25.67 21.95
C ASP A 451 24.26 25.30 21.73
N ARG A 452 23.99 23.99 21.75
CA ARG A 452 22.65 23.41 21.62
C ARG A 452 22.09 23.05 23.00
N ARG A 453 20.77 23.17 23.19
CA ARG A 453 20.12 22.59 24.39
C ARG A 453 20.19 21.06 24.31
N PRO A 454 20.28 20.36 25.45
CA PRO A 454 20.11 18.89 25.50
C PRO A 454 18.67 18.44 25.26
N LEU A 455 17.70 19.36 25.41
CA LEU A 455 16.28 19.16 25.15
C LEU A 455 16.06 18.87 23.65
N VAL A 456 15.38 17.77 23.35
CA VAL A 456 15.04 17.39 21.97
C VAL A 456 13.63 17.90 21.63
N CYS A 457 13.45 18.46 20.45
CA CYS A 457 12.13 18.75 19.89
C CYS A 457 11.69 17.55 19.03
N VAL A 458 10.66 16.84 19.46
CA VAL A 458 10.02 15.77 18.68
C VAL A 458 8.97 16.42 17.79
N PRO A 459 9.03 16.22 16.45
CA PRO A 459 8.15 16.92 15.52
C PRO A 459 6.68 16.76 15.89
N CYS A 460 5.98 17.88 15.91
CA CYS A 460 4.52 17.98 15.88
C CYS A 460 4.18 19.15 14.98
N ASN A 461 3.03 19.15 14.30
CA ASN A 461 2.60 20.33 13.56
C ASN A 461 1.10 20.40 13.33
N TRP A 462 0.64 21.59 12.94
CA TRP A 462 -0.74 21.92 12.60
C TRP A 462 -1.34 21.06 11.48
N TYR A 463 -0.51 20.40 10.67
CA TYR A 463 -0.94 19.57 9.55
C TYR A 463 -1.03 18.08 9.90
N MET A 464 -0.64 17.67 11.12
CA MET A 464 -0.80 16.31 11.65
C MET A 464 -1.66 16.25 12.91
N GLU A 465 -2.58 17.20 13.08
CA GLU A 465 -3.47 17.24 14.23
C GLU A 465 -4.94 17.38 13.80
N ASP A 466 -5.83 16.83 14.62
CA ASP A 466 -7.24 16.67 14.30
C ASP A 466 -8.12 17.85 14.71
N MET A 467 -7.77 18.58 15.78
CA MET A 467 -8.59 19.61 16.39
C MET A 467 -8.72 20.84 15.48
N THR A 468 -7.62 21.43 15.01
CA THR A 468 -7.69 22.66 14.18
C THR A 468 -8.65 22.55 12.99
N PRO A 469 -8.63 21.48 12.16
CA PRO A 469 -9.56 21.37 11.04
C PRO A 469 -10.96 20.87 11.41
N MET A 470 -11.11 20.05 12.46
CA MET A 470 -12.34 19.27 12.71
C MET A 470 -13.06 19.59 14.03
N GLN A 471 -12.53 20.49 14.86
CA GLN A 471 -13.21 20.99 16.05
C GLN A 471 -13.81 22.37 15.80
N PHE A 472 -15.10 22.52 16.06
CA PHE A 472 -15.76 23.82 16.09
C PHE A 472 -15.59 24.46 17.47
N LEU A 473 -15.13 25.71 17.49
CA LEU A 473 -14.93 26.55 18.67
C LEU A 473 -15.69 27.87 18.45
N PRO A 474 -16.80 28.11 19.15
CA PRO A 474 -17.76 29.16 18.80
C PRO A 474 -17.22 30.59 18.94
N HIS A 475 -16.19 30.79 19.77
CA HIS A 475 -15.63 32.11 20.06
C HIS A 475 -14.27 32.36 19.40
N THR A 476 -13.88 31.50 18.45
CA THR A 476 -12.59 31.58 17.77
C THR A 476 -12.82 32.01 16.31
N PRO A 477 -12.42 33.22 15.88
CA PRO A 477 -12.71 33.72 14.54
C PRO A 477 -12.16 32.86 13.38
N ASN A 478 -11.08 32.13 13.62
CA ASN A 478 -10.46 31.20 12.67
C ASN A 478 -10.87 29.73 12.88
N SER A 479 -11.97 29.49 13.62
CA SER A 479 -12.47 28.13 13.86
C SER A 479 -12.96 27.46 12.57
N HIS A 480 -12.74 26.14 12.50
CA HIS A 480 -13.31 25.27 11.47
C HIS A 480 -14.34 24.33 12.11
N GLY A 481 -14.20 23.01 11.99
CA GLY A 481 -15.10 22.04 12.63
C GLY A 481 -15.96 21.20 11.69
N TYR A 482 -16.01 21.55 10.41
CA TYR A 482 -16.82 20.84 9.41
C TYR A 482 -15.98 20.30 8.25
N THR A 483 -14.66 20.25 8.40
CA THR A 483 -13.77 19.68 7.38
C THR A 483 -14.03 18.18 7.25
N ASP A 484 -14.21 17.69 6.01
CA ASP A 484 -14.50 16.28 5.76
C ASP A 484 -13.31 15.40 6.20
N VAL A 485 -13.61 14.38 7.02
CA VAL A 485 -12.62 13.41 7.51
C VAL A 485 -11.85 12.70 6.40
N ARG A 486 -12.41 12.54 5.20
CA ARG A 486 -11.74 11.95 4.04
C ARG A 486 -10.67 12.87 3.46
N VAL A 487 -10.88 14.18 3.52
CA VAL A 487 -9.88 15.17 3.06
C VAL A 487 -8.67 15.12 4.00
N ILE A 488 -8.90 15.14 5.30
CA ILE A 488 -7.83 15.03 6.30
C ILE A 488 -7.10 13.69 6.21
N GLU A 489 -7.84 12.58 6.12
CA GLU A 489 -7.24 11.24 5.95
C GLU A 489 -6.33 11.15 4.72
N ASN A 490 -6.76 11.70 3.58
CA ASN A 490 -5.96 11.69 2.36
C ASN A 490 -4.75 12.62 2.47
N MET A 491 -4.91 13.82 3.03
CA MET A 491 -3.81 14.75 3.26
C MET A 491 -2.70 14.10 4.10
N TRP A 492 -3.05 13.38 5.16
CA TRP A 492 -2.08 12.69 6.01
C TRP A 492 -1.42 11.51 5.29
N LYS A 493 -2.17 10.75 4.47
CA LYS A 493 -1.59 9.67 3.65
C LYS A 493 -0.63 10.18 2.60
N ASP A 494 -0.99 11.24 1.89
CA ASP A 494 -0.16 11.86 0.85
C ASP A 494 1.16 12.35 1.46
N ARG A 495 1.08 12.96 2.64
CA ARG A 495 2.26 13.37 3.39
C ARG A 495 3.12 12.19 3.83
N PHE A 496 2.52 11.12 4.35
CA PHE A 496 3.26 9.90 4.71
C PHE A 496 4.01 9.33 3.50
N VAL A 497 3.34 9.21 2.34
CA VAL A 497 3.95 8.68 1.12
C VAL A 497 5.11 9.56 0.68
N TRP A 498 4.94 10.88 0.67
CA TRP A 498 6.00 11.81 0.31
C TRP A 498 7.20 11.71 1.25
N ILE A 499 6.97 11.75 2.58
CA ILE A 499 8.04 11.62 3.59
C ILE A 499 8.77 10.28 3.41
N ARG A 500 8.02 9.17 3.26
CA ARG A 500 8.61 7.85 3.00
C ARG A 500 9.51 7.84 1.78
N GLU A 501 9.10 8.51 0.71
CA GLU A 501 9.79 8.51 -0.58
C GLU A 501 10.94 9.52 -0.68
N ASN A 502 11.05 10.46 0.25
CA ASN A 502 11.99 11.58 0.13
C ASN A 502 12.91 11.74 1.35
N GLU A 503 12.49 11.32 2.54
CA GLU A 503 13.26 11.51 3.78
C GLU A 503 14.02 10.25 4.21
N GLU A 504 15.11 10.45 4.96
CA GLU A 504 15.96 9.38 5.52
C GLU A 504 15.79 9.25 7.03
N GLU A 505 15.32 8.09 7.51
CA GLU A 505 14.99 7.85 8.93
C GLU A 505 13.95 8.82 9.53
N PRO A 506 12.85 9.13 8.82
CA PRO A 506 11.89 10.12 9.30
C PRO A 506 11.06 9.64 10.50
N VAL A 507 10.53 10.63 11.21
CA VAL A 507 9.44 10.52 12.16
C VAL A 507 8.16 11.03 11.50
N PHE A 508 7.05 10.34 11.73
CA PHE A 508 5.73 10.72 11.24
C PHE A 508 4.80 10.96 12.43
N PRO A 509 4.57 12.22 12.83
CA PRO A 509 3.71 12.52 13.97
C PRO A 509 2.24 12.37 13.60
N VAL A 510 1.43 11.92 14.55
CA VAL A 510 -0.03 11.92 14.48
C VAL A 510 -0.55 12.40 15.83
N LEU A 511 -1.17 13.58 15.86
CA LEU A 511 -1.78 14.15 17.05
C LEU A 511 -3.30 13.98 17.02
N MET A 512 -3.84 13.57 18.17
CA MET A 512 -5.25 13.34 18.41
C MET A 512 -5.68 14.08 19.68
N HIS A 513 -6.93 14.53 19.74
CA HIS A 513 -7.52 15.06 20.98
C HIS A 513 -8.79 14.27 21.28
N PRO A 514 -9.03 13.73 22.49
CA PRO A 514 -10.28 13.06 22.84
C PRO A 514 -11.52 13.93 22.58
N ASP A 515 -11.37 15.25 22.67
CA ASP A 515 -12.34 16.28 22.30
C ASP A 515 -12.87 16.10 20.87
N THR A 516 -11.97 15.86 19.91
CA THR A 516 -12.24 15.79 18.48
C THR A 516 -12.23 14.34 17.98
N SER A 517 -11.12 13.65 18.16
CA SER A 517 -10.91 12.23 17.84
C SER A 517 -11.87 11.28 18.54
N GLY A 518 -12.48 11.68 19.67
CA GLY A 518 -13.52 10.91 20.35
C GLY A 518 -14.86 10.87 19.60
N ASN A 519 -15.09 11.77 18.65
CA ASN A 519 -16.32 11.82 17.87
C ASN A 519 -16.46 10.62 16.94
N ALA A 520 -17.70 10.14 16.76
CA ALA A 520 -17.96 8.87 16.08
C ALA A 520 -17.51 8.85 14.60
N HIS A 521 -17.57 10.00 13.92
CA HIS A 521 -17.13 10.11 12.52
C HIS A 521 -15.60 10.28 12.40
N VAL A 522 -14.94 10.93 13.38
CA VAL A 522 -13.49 11.13 13.41
C VAL A 522 -12.75 9.87 13.86
N ILE A 523 -13.23 9.18 14.91
CA ILE A 523 -12.55 7.95 15.38
C ILE A 523 -12.47 6.86 14.30
N GLY A 524 -13.50 6.78 13.45
CA GLY A 524 -13.50 5.86 12.31
C GLY A 524 -12.47 6.24 11.24
N MET A 525 -12.14 7.52 11.08
CA MET A 525 -11.05 7.99 10.23
C MET A 525 -9.70 7.57 10.78
N LEU A 526 -9.46 7.81 12.06
CA LEU A 526 -8.20 7.49 12.72
C LEU A 526 -7.95 5.98 12.74
N GLU A 527 -8.98 5.16 12.99
CA GLU A 527 -8.84 3.71 12.92
C GLU A 527 -8.43 3.25 11.51
N ARG A 528 -9.00 3.84 10.44
CA ARG A 528 -8.60 3.50 9.06
C ARG A 528 -7.17 3.91 8.77
N LEU A 529 -6.78 5.11 9.17
CA LEU A 529 -5.42 5.61 8.97
C LEU A 529 -4.39 4.75 9.72
N LEU A 530 -4.60 4.50 11.01
CA LEU A 530 -3.66 3.73 11.83
C LEU A 530 -3.55 2.28 11.35
N ARG A 531 -4.65 1.67 10.87
CA ARG A 531 -4.60 0.37 10.17
C ARG A 531 -3.78 0.45 8.90
N TRP A 532 -4.02 1.47 8.08
CA TRP A 532 -3.27 1.68 6.84
C TRP A 532 -1.76 1.87 7.11
N LEU A 533 -1.37 2.63 8.14
CA LEU A 533 0.02 2.76 8.58
C LEU A 533 0.61 1.41 9.01
N LYS A 534 -0.15 0.61 9.77
CA LYS A 534 0.28 -0.72 10.23
C LYS A 534 0.41 -1.74 9.08
N ASP A 535 -0.40 -1.61 8.02
CA ASP A 535 -0.40 -2.51 6.87
C ASP A 535 0.89 -2.42 6.03
N TRP A 536 1.71 -1.36 6.20
CA TRP A 536 3.07 -1.29 5.65
C TRP A 536 4.05 -2.29 6.27
N GLY A 537 3.71 -2.83 7.44
CA GLY A 537 4.45 -3.91 8.08
C GLY A 537 5.62 -3.45 8.97
N PRO A 538 6.10 -4.34 9.85
CA PRO A 538 7.09 -4.02 10.89
C PRO A 538 8.50 -3.80 10.35
N ASP A 539 8.75 -4.07 9.07
CA ASP A 539 10.04 -3.79 8.42
C ASP A 539 10.13 -2.32 7.95
N GLU A 540 8.98 -1.67 7.72
CA GLU A 540 8.91 -0.29 7.21
C GLU A 540 8.42 0.70 8.26
N VAL A 541 7.54 0.28 9.18
CA VAL A 541 6.87 1.16 10.12
C VAL A 541 7.07 0.69 11.56
N GLU A 542 7.38 1.61 12.46
CA GLU A 542 7.41 1.40 13.91
C GLU A 542 6.53 2.40 14.63
N PHE A 543 5.71 1.95 15.59
CA PHE A 543 5.05 2.88 16.51
C PHE A 543 5.93 3.08 17.73
N CYS A 544 6.24 4.34 18.06
CA CYS A 544 7.12 4.72 19.16
C CYS A 544 6.43 5.74 20.07
N GLN A 545 6.69 5.64 21.36
CA GLN A 545 6.44 6.74 22.30
C GLN A 545 7.37 7.92 21.95
N SER A 546 6.95 9.14 22.24
CA SER A 546 7.74 10.35 21.98
C SER A 546 9.10 10.32 22.68
N VAL A 547 9.20 9.81 23.91
CA VAL A 547 10.50 9.65 24.61
C VAL A 547 11.45 8.68 23.91
N GLU A 548 10.95 7.61 23.29
CA GLU A 548 11.78 6.65 22.56
C GLU A 548 12.43 7.32 21.34
N VAL A 549 11.66 8.16 20.65
CA VAL A 549 12.17 8.95 19.52
C VAL A 549 13.19 9.99 19.98
N ALA A 550 12.91 10.71 21.07
CA ALA A 550 13.83 11.70 21.61
C ALA A 550 15.18 11.08 22.03
N ARG A 551 15.14 9.93 22.73
CA ARG A 551 16.35 9.22 23.16
C ARG A 551 17.12 8.61 21.99
N TRP A 552 16.44 7.99 21.04
CA TRP A 552 17.06 7.49 19.81
C TRP A 552 17.81 8.59 19.07
N PHE A 553 17.16 9.75 18.87
CA PHE A 553 17.78 10.89 18.20
C PHE A 553 19.00 11.40 18.99
N ARG A 554 18.86 11.57 20.31
CA ARG A 554 19.95 12.03 21.17
C ARG A 554 21.15 11.09 21.13
N GLU A 555 20.92 9.78 21.22
CA GLU A 555 21.97 8.75 21.13
C GLU A 555 22.68 8.77 19.77
N LYS A 556 21.93 8.93 18.68
CA LYS A 556 22.48 9.04 17.33
C LYS A 556 23.38 10.29 17.18
N GLU A 557 22.92 11.44 17.65
CA GLU A 557 23.61 12.73 17.47
C GLU A 557 24.76 12.98 18.47
N LEU A 558 24.77 12.30 19.61
CA LEU A 558 25.86 12.37 20.60
C LEU A 558 26.83 11.18 20.51
N GLY A 559 26.35 10.01 20.09
CA GLY A 559 27.18 8.82 19.88
C GLY A 559 28.01 8.88 18.60
N SER A 560 27.62 9.70 17.63
CA SER A 560 28.40 9.96 16.41
C SER A 560 29.66 10.80 16.64
N THR A 561 29.82 11.43 17.82
CA THR A 561 30.97 12.29 18.15
C THR A 561 32.18 11.51 18.69
N THR A 562 32.13 10.16 18.73
CA THR A 562 33.21 9.30 19.26
C THR A 562 33.82 8.33 18.24
N LYS A 563 33.67 8.58 16.93
CA LYS A 563 34.34 7.80 15.87
C LYS A 563 35.25 8.65 15.00
#